data_AF-A0A8C0HWY6-F1
#
_entry.id   AF-A0A8C0HWY6-F1
#
_cell.length_a   1.000
_cell.length_b   1.000
_cell.length_c   1.000
_cell.angle_alpha   90.00
_cell.angle_beta   90.00
_cell.angle_gamma   90.00
#
_symmetry.space_group_name_H-M   'P 1'
#
loop_
_entity.id
_entity.type
_entity.pdbx_description
1 polymer ?
#
loop_
_entity_poly.entity_id
_entity_poly.type
_entity_poly.pdbx_seq_one_letter_code
_entity_poly.pdbx_strand_id
1 'polypeptide(L)'
;MAAPKGSLWVRAQLGLSPLLLLLTMALTGGSGTASAEAFDSVLGDTASCHRACQLTYPLHTYPKEEELYACQRGCRLFSICQFVDDGIDLNRTKLECESACTEAYSQSDEQYACHLGCQNQLPFAELRQEQVRNNSAFQKLLRSH
;
A
#
# COMPACT_ATOMS: atom_id res chain seq x y z
N MET A 1 -5.33 -32.57 -59.18
CA MET A 1 -4.77 -31.31 -58.63
C MET A 1 -5.86 -30.26 -58.72
N ALA A 2 -6.45 -29.84 -57.59
CA ALA A 2 -7.56 -28.89 -57.58
C ALA A 2 -7.44 -27.96 -56.36
N ALA A 3 -7.58 -26.66 -56.61
CA ALA A 3 -7.89 -25.59 -55.66
C ALA A 3 -8.44 -24.41 -56.49
N PRO A 4 -9.13 -23.41 -55.89
CA PRO A 4 -10.13 -23.47 -54.83
C PRO A 4 -11.36 -22.56 -55.17
N LYS A 5 -12.35 -22.50 -54.28
CA LYS A 5 -12.96 -21.26 -53.72
C LYS A 5 -14.28 -21.61 -53.02
N GLY A 6 -14.21 -21.75 -51.70
CA GLY A 6 -15.38 -21.79 -50.83
C GLY A 6 -15.98 -20.40 -50.71
N SER A 7 -17.30 -20.33 -50.83
CA SER A 7 -18.09 -19.13 -50.53
C SER A 7 -19.19 -19.50 -49.54
N LEU A 8 -19.33 -18.60 -48.56
CA LEU A 8 -20.57 -18.22 -47.89
C LEU A 8 -21.30 -19.29 -47.04
N TRP A 9 -20.93 -19.39 -45.76
CA TRP A 9 -21.86 -19.82 -44.71
C TRP A 9 -21.98 -18.74 -43.62
N VAL A 10 -23.21 -18.32 -43.44
CA VAL A 10 -23.72 -17.32 -42.49
C VAL A 10 -23.36 -17.71 -41.06
N ARG A 11 -22.88 -16.76 -40.25
CA ARG A 11 -23.00 -16.86 -38.81
C ARG A 11 -23.30 -15.50 -38.21
N ALA A 12 -24.53 -15.38 -37.74
CA ALA A 12 -24.99 -14.33 -36.86
C ALA A 12 -23.97 -14.13 -35.72
N GLN A 13 -23.48 -12.92 -35.57
CA GLN A 13 -22.88 -12.46 -34.33
C GLN A 13 -23.63 -11.21 -33.94
N LEU A 14 -24.53 -11.43 -32.98
CA LEU A 14 -25.34 -10.43 -32.33
C LEU A 14 -24.44 -9.32 -31.79
N GLY A 15 -24.86 -8.07 -31.98
CA GLY A 15 -24.20 -6.93 -31.36
C GLY A 15 -24.13 -7.12 -29.85
N LEU A 16 -22.94 -7.40 -29.33
CA LEU A 16 -22.65 -7.32 -27.91
C LEU A 16 -22.79 -5.85 -27.51
N SER A 17 -23.96 -5.50 -26.97
CA SER A 17 -24.21 -4.21 -26.36
C SER A 17 -23.14 -3.94 -25.29
N PRO A 18 -22.50 -2.75 -25.25
CA PRO A 18 -21.53 -2.38 -24.21
C PRO A 18 -22.05 -2.57 -22.77
N LEU A 19 -23.37 -2.59 -22.60
CA LEU A 19 -24.05 -2.91 -21.33
C LEU A 19 -23.81 -4.33 -20.83
N LEU A 20 -23.64 -5.32 -21.73
CA LEU A 20 -23.44 -6.71 -21.32
C LEU A 20 -22.02 -6.94 -20.78
N LEU A 21 -21.02 -6.24 -21.33
CA LEU A 21 -19.65 -6.19 -20.80
C LEU A 21 -19.58 -5.52 -19.42
N LEU A 22 -20.39 -4.48 -19.20
CA LEU A 22 -20.49 -3.81 -17.90
C LEU A 22 -21.11 -4.71 -16.83
N LEU A 23 -22.14 -5.50 -17.16
CA LEU A 23 -22.76 -6.43 -16.21
C LEU A 23 -21.81 -7.57 -15.78
N THR A 24 -20.91 -8.02 -16.67
CA THR A 24 -19.95 -9.09 -16.30
C THR A 24 -18.92 -8.64 -15.27
N MET A 25 -18.54 -7.35 -15.26
CA MET A 25 -17.59 -6.82 -14.27
C MET A 25 -18.20 -6.67 -12.87
N ALA A 26 -19.53 -6.59 -12.77
CA ALA A 26 -20.22 -6.48 -11.48
C ALA A 26 -20.36 -7.84 -10.75
N LEU A 27 -20.30 -8.97 -11.46
CA LEU A 27 -20.49 -10.30 -10.86
C LEU A 27 -19.19 -10.96 -10.37
N THR A 28 -18.03 -10.47 -10.84
CA THR A 28 -16.70 -10.84 -10.31
C THR A 28 -16.28 -9.79 -9.28
N GLY A 29 -17.07 -9.67 -8.22
CA GLY A 29 -16.66 -8.99 -6.99
C GLY A 29 -15.59 -9.81 -6.27
N GLY A 30 -14.38 -9.83 -6.82
CA GLY A 30 -13.21 -10.40 -6.16
C GLY A 30 -12.87 -9.56 -4.94
N SER A 31 -12.77 -10.22 -3.78
CA SER A 31 -12.32 -9.63 -2.52
C SER A 31 -11.10 -8.75 -2.72
N GLY A 32 -11.21 -7.46 -2.39
CA GLY A 32 -10.17 -6.45 -2.56
C GLY A 32 -8.97 -6.57 -1.63
N THR A 33 -8.50 -7.79 -1.34
CA THR A 33 -7.33 -8.02 -0.47
C THR A 33 -6.01 -8.03 -1.24
N ALA A 34 -6.02 -8.27 -2.56
CA ALA A 34 -4.78 -8.38 -3.35
C ALA A 34 -4.03 -7.04 -3.55
N SER A 35 -4.73 -5.90 -3.54
CA SER A 35 -4.10 -4.60 -3.79
C SER A 35 -3.27 -4.10 -2.61
N ALA A 36 -3.64 -4.44 -1.37
CA ALA A 36 -2.90 -3.99 -0.19
C ALA A 36 -1.47 -4.57 -0.16
N GLU A 37 -1.33 -5.84 -0.56
CA GLU A 37 -0.08 -6.60 -0.59
C GLU A 37 0.85 -6.11 -1.73
N ALA A 38 0.27 -5.71 -2.88
CA ALA A 38 1.04 -5.32 -4.06
C ALA A 38 1.84 -4.02 -3.86
N PHE A 39 1.35 -3.08 -3.03
CA PHE A 39 2.07 -1.85 -2.73
C PHE A 39 3.09 -2.02 -1.60
N ASP A 40 2.99 -3.06 -0.78
CA ASP A 40 3.89 -3.29 0.36
C ASP A 40 5.32 -3.60 -0.11
N SER A 41 5.46 -4.28 -1.26
CA SER A 41 6.75 -4.51 -1.91
C SER A 41 7.44 -3.24 -2.41
N VAL A 42 6.70 -2.14 -2.63
CA VAL A 42 7.23 -0.87 -3.15
C VAL A 42 7.42 0.15 -2.03
N LEU A 43 6.49 0.19 -1.07
CA LEU A 43 6.47 1.16 0.03
C LEU A 43 7.24 0.67 1.26
N GLY A 44 7.58 -0.62 1.31
CA GLY A 44 8.25 -1.25 2.44
C GLY A 44 7.27 -1.71 3.52
N ASP A 45 7.57 -2.87 4.10
CA ASP A 45 6.73 -3.58 5.06
C ASP A 45 6.35 -2.73 6.28
N THR A 46 5.06 -2.73 6.59
CA THR A 46 4.44 -2.04 7.74
C THR A 46 3.98 -3.00 8.85
N ALA A 47 4.12 -4.31 8.68
CA ALA A 47 3.64 -5.33 9.62
C ALA A 47 4.21 -5.16 11.03
N SER A 48 5.47 -4.73 11.14
CA SER A 48 6.09 -4.45 12.45
C SER A 48 5.45 -3.23 13.13
N CYS A 49 5.12 -2.19 12.38
CA CYS A 49 4.39 -1.03 12.89
C CYS A 49 2.93 -1.39 13.24
N HIS A 50 2.26 -2.22 12.41
CA HIS A 50 0.91 -2.70 12.71
C HIS A 50 0.85 -3.52 14.00
N ARG A 51 1.85 -4.38 14.24
CA ARG A 51 1.96 -5.09 15.52
C ARG A 51 2.14 -4.13 16.70
N ALA A 52 2.92 -3.07 16.54
CA ALA A 52 3.03 -2.04 17.57
C ALA A 52 1.66 -1.37 17.83
N CYS A 53 0.92 -1.00 16.78
CA CYS A 53 -0.43 -0.46 16.92
C CYS A 53 -1.39 -1.42 17.65
N GLN A 54 -1.35 -2.72 17.34
CA GLN A 54 -2.20 -3.74 18.01
C GLN A 54 -1.89 -3.88 19.51
N LEU A 55 -0.63 -3.69 19.90
CA LEU A 55 -0.23 -3.71 21.31
C LEU A 55 -0.63 -2.43 22.05
N THR A 56 -0.63 -1.28 21.36
CA THR A 56 -1.03 0.01 21.95
C THR A 56 -2.54 0.16 22.05
N TYR A 57 -3.29 -0.31 21.04
CA TYR A 57 -4.76 -0.25 20.99
C TYR A 57 -5.37 -1.66 21.06
N PRO A 58 -5.17 -2.40 22.17
CA PRO A 58 -5.74 -3.71 22.29
C PRO A 58 -7.25 -3.62 22.55
N LEU A 59 -8.02 -4.48 21.86
CA LEU A 59 -9.49 -4.47 21.87
C LEU A 59 -10.12 -4.57 23.27
N HIS A 60 -9.42 -5.17 24.24
CA HIS A 60 -9.91 -5.33 25.61
C HIS A 60 -9.84 -4.04 26.44
N THR A 61 -9.00 -3.07 26.05
CA THR A 61 -8.82 -1.79 26.74
C THR A 61 -9.36 -0.63 25.91
N TYR A 62 -9.28 -0.75 24.59
CA TYR A 62 -9.82 0.20 23.62
C TYR A 62 -10.97 -0.46 22.84
N PRO A 63 -12.23 -0.24 23.24
CA PRO A 63 -13.38 -0.86 22.58
C PRO A 63 -13.66 -0.28 21.19
N LYS A 64 -13.04 0.85 20.84
CA LYS A 64 -13.15 1.48 19.53
C LYS A 64 -12.03 0.99 18.62
N GLU A 65 -12.37 0.28 17.56
CA GLU A 65 -11.39 -0.16 16.55
C GLU A 65 -10.87 1.00 15.68
N GLU A 66 -11.56 2.15 15.67
CA GLU A 66 -11.26 3.34 14.88
C GLU A 66 -9.82 3.84 15.11
N GLU A 67 -9.40 3.90 16.38
CA GLU A 67 -8.05 4.34 16.76
C GLU A 67 -6.97 3.34 16.26
N LEU A 68 -7.23 2.03 16.37
CA LEU A 68 -6.34 1.00 15.84
C LEU A 68 -6.18 1.14 14.32
N TYR A 69 -7.28 1.32 13.60
CA TYR A 69 -7.25 1.53 12.15
C TYR A 69 -6.55 2.83 11.76
N ALA A 70 -6.75 3.91 12.52
CA ALA A 70 -6.06 5.18 12.30
C ALA A 70 -4.54 5.04 12.48
N CYS A 71 -4.09 4.31 13.52
CA CYS A 71 -2.66 4.01 13.72
C CYS A 71 -2.07 3.20 12.56
N GLN A 72 -2.74 2.13 12.14
CA GLN A 72 -2.27 1.31 11.01
C GLN A 72 -2.22 2.11 9.69
N ARG A 73 -3.18 3.02 9.50
CA ARG A 73 -3.17 3.97 8.38
C ARG A 73 -1.98 4.92 8.46
N GLY A 74 -1.65 5.44 9.64
CA GLY A 74 -0.45 6.25 9.87
C GLY A 74 0.84 5.51 9.49
N CYS A 75 0.98 4.23 9.86
CA CYS A 75 2.14 3.42 9.44
C CYS A 75 2.30 3.39 7.92
N ARG A 76 1.21 3.14 7.19
CA ARG A 76 1.23 3.09 5.72
C ARG A 76 1.46 4.46 5.10
N LEU A 77 0.88 5.51 5.68
CA LEU A 77 1.04 6.88 5.21
C LEU A 77 2.50 7.32 5.30
N PHE A 78 3.20 6.99 6.39
CA PHE A 78 4.62 7.27 6.52
C PHE A 78 5.43 6.66 5.37
N SER A 79 5.20 5.38 5.06
CA SER A 79 5.89 4.71 3.94
C SER A 79 5.60 5.37 2.59
N ILE A 80 4.40 5.91 2.38
CA ILE A 80 4.04 6.68 1.19
C ILE A 80 4.79 8.02 1.17
N CYS A 81 4.77 8.77 2.27
CA CYS A 81 5.51 10.03 2.39
C CYS A 81 7.01 9.81 2.14
N GLN A 82 7.59 8.74 2.68
CA GLN A 82 8.99 8.36 2.49
C GLN A 82 9.30 8.15 1.00
N PHE A 83 8.41 7.44 0.29
CA PHE A 83 8.59 7.15 -1.13
C PHE A 83 8.51 8.39 -2.01
N VAL A 84 7.64 9.35 -1.68
CA VAL A 84 7.47 10.60 -2.45
C VAL A 84 8.64 11.56 -2.23
N ASP A 85 9.26 11.54 -1.05
CA ASP A 85 10.22 12.55 -0.60
C ASP A 85 11.70 12.17 -0.80
N ASP A 86 11.99 11.25 -1.74
CA ASP A 86 13.28 10.57 -1.93
C ASP A 86 13.80 9.78 -0.71
N GLY A 87 13.05 9.82 0.39
CA GLY A 87 13.23 9.01 1.58
C GLY A 87 14.56 9.20 2.27
N ILE A 88 15.23 10.36 2.14
CA ILE A 88 16.53 10.65 2.81
C ILE A 88 16.31 11.19 4.22
N ASP A 89 15.47 12.21 4.37
CA ASP A 89 15.17 12.84 5.65
C ASP A 89 13.90 12.25 6.27
N LEU A 90 14.09 11.29 7.17
CA LEU A 90 13.00 10.60 7.83
C LEU A 90 12.28 11.47 8.87
N ASN A 91 12.95 12.49 9.42
CA ASN A 91 12.30 13.44 10.33
C ASN A 91 11.32 14.32 9.56
N ARG A 92 11.73 14.81 8.38
CA ARG A 92 10.81 15.54 7.50
C ARG A 92 9.67 14.65 7.03
N THR A 93 9.97 13.42 6.60
CA THR A 93 8.95 12.42 6.24
C THR A 93 7.92 12.23 7.36
N LYS A 94 8.37 12.14 8.62
CA LYS A 94 7.49 12.02 9.78
C LYS A 94 6.56 13.22 9.92
N LEU A 95 7.11 14.44 9.82
CA LEU A 95 6.32 15.66 9.93
C LEU A 95 5.25 15.77 8.84
N GLU A 96 5.59 15.42 7.61
CA GLU A 96 4.61 15.38 6.50
C GLU A 96 3.49 14.37 6.77
N CYS A 97 3.84 13.18 7.29
CA CYS A 97 2.85 12.18 7.70
C CYS A 97 1.91 12.72 8.81
N GLU A 98 2.47 13.36 9.84
CA GLU A 98 1.70 13.93 10.95
C GLU A 98 0.82 15.11 10.50
N SER A 99 1.29 15.92 9.55
CA SER A 99 0.49 16.99 8.94
C SER A 99 -0.71 16.39 8.19
N ALA A 100 -0.49 15.38 7.35
CA ALA A 100 -1.56 14.72 6.62
C ALA A 100 -2.56 14.01 7.55
N CYS A 101 -2.11 13.41 8.66
CA CYS A 101 -3.01 12.88 9.70
C CYS A 101 -3.89 13.99 10.33
N THR A 102 -3.31 15.18 10.56
CA THR A 102 -4.04 16.33 11.11
C THR A 102 -5.11 16.84 10.18
N GLU A 103 -4.86 16.78 8.87
CA GLU A 103 -5.85 17.15 7.86
C GLU A 103 -6.95 16.09 7.69
N ALA A 104 -6.61 14.81 7.87
CA ALA A 104 -7.52 13.70 7.64
C ALA A 104 -8.51 13.43 8.78
N TYR A 105 -8.13 13.69 10.03
CA TYR A 105 -8.95 13.37 11.21
C TYR A 105 -9.35 14.62 11.97
N SER A 106 -10.66 14.79 12.14
CA SER A 106 -11.23 15.87 12.95
C SER A 106 -11.40 15.50 14.44
N GLN A 107 -11.38 14.20 14.76
CA GLN A 107 -11.41 13.69 16.14
C GLN A 107 -10.00 13.59 16.72
N SER A 108 -9.82 14.04 17.97
CA SER A 108 -8.51 14.05 18.62
C SER A 108 -7.89 12.66 18.78
N ASP A 109 -8.71 11.64 19.06
CA ASP A 109 -8.24 10.30 19.43
C ASP A 109 -7.74 9.55 18.18
N GLU A 110 -8.49 9.59 17.07
CA GLU A 110 -8.06 9.04 15.78
C GLU A 110 -6.84 9.79 15.22
N GLN A 111 -6.81 11.12 15.35
CA GLN A 111 -5.68 11.94 14.93
C GLN A 111 -4.41 11.54 15.70
N TYR A 112 -4.50 11.44 17.02
CA TYR A 112 -3.39 11.01 17.86
C TYR A 112 -2.92 9.59 17.50
N ALA A 113 -3.86 8.67 17.28
CA ALA A 113 -3.53 7.32 16.87
C ALA A 113 -2.80 7.29 15.51
N CYS A 114 -3.23 8.10 14.55
CA CYS A 114 -2.56 8.26 13.26
C CYS A 114 -1.13 8.80 13.43
N HIS A 115 -0.92 9.82 14.26
CA HIS A 115 0.41 10.35 14.60
C HIS A 115 1.30 9.29 15.22
N LEU A 116 0.77 8.50 16.14
CA LEU A 116 1.49 7.37 16.73
C LEU A 116 1.93 6.36 15.66
N GLY A 117 1.08 6.08 14.68
CA GLY A 117 1.42 5.25 13.51
C GLY A 117 2.61 5.80 12.73
N CYS A 118 2.61 7.10 12.41
CA CYS A 118 3.74 7.76 11.76
C CYS A 118 5.03 7.64 12.59
N GLN A 119 4.93 7.87 13.90
CA GLN A 119 6.07 7.77 14.81
C GLN A 119 6.62 6.35 14.92
N ASN A 120 5.75 5.34 15.03
CA ASN A 120 6.15 3.95 15.16
C ASN A 120 6.83 3.42 13.89
N GLN A 121 6.50 3.97 12.71
CA GLN A 121 7.11 3.53 11.45
C GLN A 121 8.56 4.03 11.28
N LEU A 122 8.91 5.17 11.88
CA LEU A 122 10.22 5.81 11.79
C LEU A 122 11.41 4.88 12.08
N PRO A 123 11.50 4.20 13.26
CA PRO A 123 12.65 3.34 13.57
C PRO A 123 12.81 2.17 12.59
N PHE A 124 11.71 1.65 12.05
CA PHE A 124 11.77 0.59 11.04
C PHE A 124 12.27 1.14 9.69
N ALA A 125 11.94 2.38 9.34
CA ALA A 125 12.45 3.02 8.14
C ALA A 125 13.95 3.32 8.23
N GLU A 126 14.44 3.74 9.40
CA GLU A 126 15.87 3.94 9.68
C GLU A 126 16.67 2.66 9.46
N LEU A 127 16.21 1.54 10.03
CA LEU A 127 16.84 0.23 9.86
C LEU A 127 16.88 -0.20 8.39
N ARG A 128 15.79 0.01 7.64
CA ARG A 128 15.76 -0.30 6.20
C ARG A 128 16.75 0.54 5.41
N GLN A 129 16.84 1.85 5.68
CA GLN A 129 17.83 2.71 5.01
C GLN A 129 19.26 2.22 5.28
N GLU A 130 19.56 1.85 6.51
CA GLU A 130 20.88 1.33 6.88
C GLU A 130 21.21 0.04 6.14
N GLN A 131 20.25 -0.90 6.07
CA GLN A 131 20.40 -2.14 5.30
C GLN A 131 20.66 -1.85 3.81
N VAL A 132 19.92 -0.93 3.19
CA VAL A 132 20.12 -0.54 1.79
C VAL A 132 21.50 0.06 1.58
N ARG A 133 21.95 0.96 2.47
CA ARG A 133 23.30 1.57 2.42
C ARG A 133 24.40 0.51 2.54
N ASN A 134 24.27 -0.42 3.50
CA ASN A 134 25.26 -1.48 3.73
C ASN A 134 25.33 -2.46 2.55
N ASN A 135 24.17 -2.87 2.02
CA ASN A 135 24.09 -3.76 0.85
C ASN A 135 24.70 -3.10 -0.39
N SER A 136 24.43 -1.81 -0.63
CA SER A 136 24.99 -1.10 -1.77
C SER A 136 26.50 -0.83 -1.61
N ALA A 137 27.00 -0.63 -0.39
CA ALA A 137 28.44 -0.60 -0.11
C ALA A 137 29.11 -1.94 -0.41
N PHE A 138 28.53 -3.04 0.06
CA PHE A 138 29.02 -4.40 -0.21
C PHE A 138 29.05 -4.73 -1.71
N GLN A 139 28.00 -4.35 -2.45
CA GLN A 139 27.94 -4.58 -3.90
C GLN A 139 28.96 -3.75 -4.69
N LYS A 140 29.41 -2.61 -4.15
CA LYS A 140 30.52 -1.83 -4.73
C LYS A 140 31.85 -2.55 -4.51
N LEU A 141 32.10 -3.04 -3.30
CA LEU A 141 33.29 -3.84 -2.98
C LEU A 141 33.42 -5.08 -3.88
N LEU A 142 32.34 -5.83 -4.07
CA LEU A 142 32.33 -7.01 -4.96
C LEU A 142 32.64 -6.67 -6.43
N ARG A 143 32.32 -5.45 -6.88
CA ARG A 143 32.61 -5.01 -8.26
C ARG A 143 34.02 -4.44 -8.44
N SER A 144 34.77 -4.25 -7.37
CA SER A 144 36.15 -3.76 -7.39
C SER A 144 37.21 -4.87 -7.39
N HIS A 145 36.77 -6.14 -7.33
CA HIS A 145 37.60 -7.35 -7.46
C HIS A 145 37.21 -8.12 -8.72
#